data_AF-A0A0P0N456-F1
#
_entry.id   AF-A0A0P0N456-F1
#
_cell.length_a   1.000
_cell.length_b   1.000
_cell.length_c   1.000
_cell.angle_alpha   90.00
_cell.angle_beta   90.00
_cell.angle_gamma   90.00
#
_symmetry.space_group_name_H-M   'P 1'
#
loop_
_entity.id
_entity.type
_entity.pdbx_description
1 polymer ?
#
loop_
_entity_poly.entity_id
_entity_poly.type
_entity_poly.pdbx_seq_one_letter_code
_entity_poly.pdbx_strand_id
1 'polypeptide(L)'
;MAYDAIIAVAVVLTVVPLTLLLVYAFLSRVTRGPDHVYKRLRYEAGNPPRGAARIPTIYQYFGYILIFVALDPVFMLLFVLPAAAGGQWLKAVLLSMASVAAILPPIVYAARYARRREYWSLP
;
A
#
# COMPACT_ATOMS: atom_id res chain seq x y z
N MET A 1 17.83 -25.15 8.06
CA MET A 1 16.71 -24.33 8.59
C MET A 1 16.97 -22.83 8.48
N ALA A 2 17.96 -22.22 9.17
CA ALA A 2 18.19 -20.77 9.06
C ALA A 2 18.69 -20.34 7.67
N TYR A 3 19.61 -21.11 7.07
CA TYR A 3 20.16 -20.84 5.74
C TYR A 3 19.09 -20.92 4.63
N ASP A 4 18.21 -21.92 4.69
CA ASP A 4 17.12 -22.10 3.72
C ASP A 4 16.11 -20.94 3.77
N ALA A 5 15.82 -20.43 4.98
CA ALA A 5 14.97 -19.27 5.18
C ALA A 5 15.61 -17.98 4.63
N ILE A 6 16.92 -17.80 4.85
CA ILE A 6 17.66 -16.65 4.31
C ILE A 6 17.66 -16.69 2.77
N ILE A 7 17.90 -17.87 2.17
CA ILE A 7 17.82 -18.02 0.71
C ILE A 7 16.41 -17.72 0.21
N ALA A 8 15.37 -18.28 0.84
CA ALA A 8 13.99 -18.05 0.42
C ALA A 8 13.64 -16.56 0.45
N VAL A 9 14.01 -15.84 1.52
CA VAL A 9 13.80 -14.39 1.62
C VAL A 9 14.59 -13.64 0.55
N ALA A 10 15.86 -13.97 0.33
CA ALA A 10 16.69 -13.34 -0.70
C ALA A 10 16.13 -13.57 -2.11
N VAL A 11 15.63 -14.77 -2.40
CA VAL A 11 14.97 -15.11 -3.67
C VAL A 11 13.70 -14.28 -3.85
N VAL A 12 12.83 -14.20 -2.84
CA VAL A 12 11.60 -13.39 -2.93
C VAL A 12 11.93 -11.91 -3.14
N LEU A 13 12.87 -11.37 -2.38
CA LEU A 13 13.28 -9.96 -2.46
C LEU A 13 13.99 -9.60 -3.77
N THR A 14 14.46 -10.58 -4.56
CA THR A 14 15.12 -10.34 -5.84
C THR A 14 14.21 -10.65 -7.02
N VAL A 15 13.58 -11.82 -7.02
CA VAL A 15 12.74 -12.30 -8.13
C VAL A 15 11.50 -11.43 -8.29
N VAL A 16 10.83 -11.05 -7.21
CA VAL A 16 9.61 -10.22 -7.29
C VAL A 16 9.89 -8.85 -7.93
N PRO A 17 10.83 -8.01 -7.43
CA PRO A 17 11.09 -6.72 -8.06
C PRO A 17 11.69 -6.85 -9.45
N LEU A 18 12.53 -7.87 -9.70
CA LEU A 18 13.06 -8.12 -11.04
C LEU A 18 11.93 -8.42 -12.02
N THR A 19 10.98 -9.28 -11.63
CA THR A 19 9.81 -9.62 -12.46
C THR A 19 8.96 -8.38 -12.75
N LEU A 20 8.69 -7.56 -11.72
CA LEU A 20 7.94 -6.31 -11.90
C LEU A 20 8.67 -5.35 -12.84
N LEU A 21 9.99 -5.22 -12.71
CA LEU A 21 10.80 -4.36 -13.58
C LEU A 21 10.81 -4.86 -15.03
N LEU A 22 10.93 -6.17 -15.24
CA LEU A 22 10.88 -6.78 -16.57
C LEU A 22 9.50 -6.61 -17.20
N VAL A 23 8.41 -6.83 -16.44
CA VAL A 23 7.04 -6.61 -16.91
C VAL A 23 6.82 -5.14 -17.27
N TYR A 24 7.28 -4.22 -16.42
CA TYR A 24 7.22 -2.78 -16.71
C TYR A 24 8.01 -2.43 -17.98
N ALA A 25 9.24 -2.93 -18.12
CA ALA A 25 10.07 -2.69 -19.30
C ALA A 25 9.41 -3.23 -20.58
N PHE A 26 8.88 -4.45 -20.52
CA PHE A 26 8.15 -5.07 -21.63
C PHE A 26 6.90 -4.28 -22.00
N LEU A 27 6.01 -4.02 -21.02
CA LEU A 27 4.78 -3.26 -21.25
C LEU A 27 5.09 -1.86 -21.78
N SER A 28 6.06 -1.16 -21.19
CA SER A 28 6.45 0.18 -21.66
C SER A 28 6.95 0.17 -23.11
N ARG A 29 7.54 -0.93 -23.58
CA ARG A 29 7.99 -1.05 -24.98
C ARG A 29 6.87 -1.44 -25.93
N VAL A 30 5.99 -2.37 -25.54
CA VAL A 30 4.88 -2.83 -26.38
C VAL A 30 3.76 -1.79 -26.48
N THR A 31 3.46 -1.09 -25.39
CA THR A 31 2.39 -0.06 -25.32
C THR A 31 2.84 1.32 -25.77
N ARG A 32 4.11 1.47 -26.19
CA ARG A 32 4.64 2.74 -26.70
C ARG A 32 4.01 3.05 -28.06
N GLY A 33 2.94 3.84 -28.06
CA GLY A 33 2.40 4.44 -29.28
C GLY A 33 3.36 5.49 -29.89
N PRO A 34 3.03 6.08 -31.05
CA PRO A 34 3.81 7.13 -31.70
C PRO A 34 4.16 8.26 -30.73
N ASP A 35 5.36 8.84 -30.84
CA ASP A 35 5.72 10.04 -30.09
C ASP A 35 5.11 11.26 -30.77
N HIS A 36 4.43 12.12 -30.01
CA HIS A 36 3.75 13.30 -30.54
C HIS A 36 4.01 14.47 -29.58
N VAL A 37 4.12 15.69 -30.09
CA VAL A 37 4.44 16.89 -29.30
C VAL A 37 3.46 17.05 -28.11
N TYR A 38 2.16 16.82 -28.34
CA TYR A 38 1.13 16.86 -27.31
C TYR A 38 1.10 15.66 -26.34
N LYS A 39 1.78 14.54 -26.65
CA LYS A 39 1.79 13.33 -25.81
C LYS A 39 2.47 13.56 -24.45
N ARG A 40 3.41 14.50 -24.40
CA ARG A 40 4.22 14.83 -23.22
C ARG A 40 3.71 16.07 -22.48
N LEU A 41 2.74 16.78 -23.08
CA LEU A 41 2.10 17.93 -22.44
C LEU A 41 0.99 17.44 -21.50
N ARG A 42 0.72 18.21 -20.43
CA ARG A 42 -0.42 17.92 -19.58
C ARG A 42 -1.71 18.07 -20.39
N TYR A 43 -2.65 17.17 -20.14
CA TYR A 43 -3.99 17.32 -20.67
C TYR A 43 -4.61 18.59 -20.07
N GLU A 44 -5.05 19.49 -20.95
CA GLU A 44 -5.75 20.73 -20.63
C GLU A 44 -7.06 20.77 -21.41
N ALA A 45 -8.04 21.54 -20.96
CA ALA A 45 -9.33 21.70 -21.64
C ALA A 45 -9.26 22.62 -22.88
N GLY A 46 -8.21 22.47 -23.70
CA GLY A 46 -7.99 23.24 -24.94
C GLY A 46 -7.29 24.59 -24.78
N ASN A 47 -7.10 25.08 -23.55
CA ASN A 47 -6.37 26.31 -23.28
C ASN A 47 -4.91 26.02 -22.89
N PRO A 48 -3.95 26.88 -23.26
CA PRO A 48 -2.57 26.78 -22.76
C PRO A 48 -2.55 26.84 -21.22
N PRO A 49 -1.70 26.05 -20.55
CA PRO A 49 -1.61 26.07 -19.10
C PRO A 49 -1.19 27.47 -18.63
N ARG A 50 -1.99 28.07 -17.75
CA ARG A 50 -1.73 29.39 -17.17
C ARG A 50 -1.80 29.33 -15.65
N GLY A 51 -0.81 29.94 -15.00
CA GLY A 51 -0.70 29.99 -13.54
C GLY A 51 0.04 28.79 -12.93
N ALA A 52 0.30 28.88 -11.63
CA ALA A 52 0.87 27.78 -10.87
C ALA A 52 -0.19 26.70 -10.63
N ALA A 53 0.18 25.44 -10.80
CA ALA A 53 -0.67 24.33 -10.42
C ALA A 53 -0.88 24.38 -8.90
N ARG A 54 -2.08 24.79 -8.48
CA ARG A 54 -2.49 24.60 -7.08
C ARG A 54 -2.51 23.09 -6.84
N ILE A 55 -1.61 22.58 -6.02
CA ILE A 55 -1.65 21.19 -5.56
C ILE A 55 -2.76 21.17 -4.52
N PRO A 56 -3.91 20.53 -4.76
CA PRO A 56 -4.85 20.27 -3.67
C PRO A 56 -4.11 19.35 -2.70
N THR A 57 -3.71 19.88 -1.55
CA THR A 57 -3.07 19.09 -0.52
C THR A 57 -4.09 18.06 -0.02
N ILE A 58 -3.81 16.78 -0.33
CA ILE A 58 -4.71 15.63 -0.13
C ILE A 58 -4.71 15.20 1.36
N TYR A 59 -4.65 16.15 2.30
CA TYR A 59 -4.63 15.82 3.74
C TYR A 59 -5.90 15.10 4.19
N GLN A 60 -7.01 15.26 3.44
CA GLN A 60 -8.25 14.52 3.69
C GLN A 60 -8.05 12.99 3.69
N TYR A 61 -7.08 12.47 2.94
CA TYR A 61 -6.82 11.03 2.89
C TYR A 61 -5.72 10.56 3.84
N PHE A 62 -5.04 11.50 4.50
CA PHE A 62 -3.89 11.19 5.35
C PHE A 62 -4.29 10.29 6.52
N GLY A 63 -5.43 10.55 7.17
CA GLY A 63 -5.97 9.68 8.21
C GLY A 63 -6.20 8.24 7.75
N TYR A 64 -6.62 8.02 6.50
CA TYR A 64 -6.81 6.67 5.95
C TYR A 64 -5.48 5.99 5.62
N ILE A 65 -4.48 6.74 5.15
CA ILE A 65 -3.13 6.22 4.93
C ILE A 65 -2.53 5.74 6.26
N LEU A 66 -2.71 6.50 7.35
CA LEU A 66 -2.25 6.09 8.67
C LEU A 66 -2.92 4.80 9.15
N ILE A 67 -4.25 4.67 8.95
CA ILE A 67 -4.98 3.43 9.28
C ILE A 67 -4.42 2.26 8.47
N PHE A 68 -4.16 2.46 7.18
CA PHE A 68 -3.60 1.43 6.31
C PHE A 68 -2.22 0.97 6.79
N VAL A 69 -1.30 1.90 7.07
CA VAL A 69 0.05 1.57 7.55
C VAL A 69 0.00 0.89 8.93
N ALA A 70 -0.89 1.32 9.82
CA ALA A 70 -1.05 0.71 11.14
C ALA A 70 -1.62 -0.72 11.08
N LEU A 71 -2.42 -1.03 10.05
CA LEU A 71 -3.03 -2.34 9.83
C LEU A 71 -2.07 -3.36 9.21
N ASP A 72 -1.07 -2.90 8.45
CA ASP A 72 -0.11 -3.75 7.74
C ASP A 72 0.54 -4.85 8.64
N PRO A 73 1.10 -4.55 9.82
CA PRO A 73 1.68 -5.60 10.68
C PRO A 73 0.63 -6.59 11.19
N VAL A 74 -0.63 -6.17 11.39
CA VAL A 74 -1.70 -7.10 11.82
C VAL A 74 -2.01 -8.08 10.70
N PHE A 75 -2.09 -7.61 9.45
CA PHE A 75 -2.26 -8.50 8.31
C PHE A 75 -1.10 -9.48 8.17
N MET A 76 0.14 -9.03 8.37
CA MET A 76 1.30 -9.94 8.39
C MET A 76 1.16 -11.03 9.45
N LEU A 77 0.73 -10.68 10.68
CA LEU A 77 0.48 -11.66 11.74
C LEU A 77 -0.60 -12.68 11.36
N LEU A 78 -1.68 -12.22 10.70
CA LEU A 78 -2.75 -13.11 10.23
C LEU A 78 -2.28 -14.11 9.16
N PHE A 79 -1.25 -13.76 8.37
CA PHE A 79 -0.63 -14.67 7.42
C PHE A 79 0.40 -15.61 8.07
N VAL A 80 1.20 -15.11 9.01
CA VAL A 80 2.32 -15.85 9.61
C VAL A 80 1.84 -16.85 10.68
N LEU A 81 0.88 -16.47 11.52
CA LEU A 81 0.44 -17.32 12.65
C LEU A 81 -0.13 -18.68 12.21
N PRO A 82 -0.98 -18.78 11.17
CA PRO A 82 -1.44 -20.07 10.67
C PRO A 82 -0.31 -20.91 10.07
N ALA A 83 0.60 -20.28 9.32
CA ALA A 83 1.75 -20.96 8.71
C ALA A 83 2.73 -21.50 9.77
N ALA A 84 2.88 -20.79 10.89
CA ALA A 84 3.75 -21.17 11.99
C ALA A 84 3.08 -22.12 13.01
N ALA A 85 1.82 -22.51 12.82
CA ALA A 85 1.04 -23.19 13.86
C ALA A 85 1.59 -24.58 14.24
N GLY A 86 2.26 -25.30 13.33
CA GLY A 86 2.97 -26.54 13.62
C GLY A 86 2.16 -27.61 14.37
N GLY A 87 0.85 -27.67 14.13
CA GLY A 87 -0.09 -28.58 14.84
C GLY A 87 -0.89 -27.93 15.99
N GLN A 88 -0.52 -26.74 16.46
CA GLN A 88 -1.24 -25.97 17.48
C GLN A 88 -2.26 -25.01 16.86
N TRP A 89 -3.07 -25.52 15.93
CA TRP A 89 -4.01 -24.72 15.13
C TRP A 89 -4.97 -23.90 15.99
N LEU A 90 -5.48 -24.46 17.10
CA LEU A 90 -6.39 -23.75 17.99
C LEU A 90 -5.75 -22.52 18.62
N LYS A 91 -4.48 -22.62 19.03
CA LYS A 91 -3.74 -21.46 19.58
C LYS A 91 -3.47 -20.41 18.50
N ALA A 92 -3.13 -20.83 17.29
CA ALA A 92 -2.93 -19.92 16.17
C ALA A 92 -4.22 -19.15 15.81
N VAL A 93 -5.38 -19.83 15.83
CA VAL A 93 -6.70 -19.21 15.64
C VAL A 93 -7.00 -18.22 16.77
N LEU A 94 -6.83 -18.62 18.03
CA LEU A 94 -7.07 -17.74 19.17
C LEU A 94 -6.17 -16.49 19.16
N LEU A 95 -4.88 -16.65 18.84
CA LEU A 95 -3.95 -15.53 18.68
C LEU A 95 -4.33 -14.61 17.52
N SER A 96 -4.79 -15.17 16.40
CA SER A 96 -5.25 -14.40 15.25
C SER A 96 -6.50 -13.59 15.61
N MET A 97 -7.47 -14.21 16.28
CA MET A 97 -8.67 -13.53 16.78
C MET A 97 -8.33 -12.45 17.82
N ALA A 98 -7.42 -12.73 18.74
CA ALA A 98 -6.95 -11.75 19.72
C ALA A 98 -6.26 -10.55 19.05
N SER A 99 -5.47 -10.79 18.00
CA SER A 99 -4.81 -9.72 17.23
C SER A 99 -5.84 -8.82 16.53
N VAL A 100 -6.88 -9.41 15.92
CA VAL A 100 -7.98 -8.65 15.31
C VAL A 100 -8.76 -7.86 16.37
N ALA A 101 -9.09 -8.51 17.49
CA ALA A 101 -9.83 -7.87 18.58
C ALA A 101 -9.05 -6.71 19.20
N ALA A 102 -7.72 -6.83 19.33
CA ALA A 102 -6.87 -5.79 19.87
C ALA A 102 -6.80 -4.55 18.96
N ILE A 103 -6.81 -4.73 17.63
CA ILE A 103 -6.72 -3.62 16.68
C ILE A 103 -8.08 -3.00 16.36
N LEU A 104 -9.19 -3.69 16.62
CA LEU A 104 -10.52 -3.20 16.26
C LEU A 104 -10.89 -1.86 16.95
N PRO A 105 -10.69 -1.66 18.28
CA PRO A 105 -10.95 -0.38 18.92
C PRO A 105 -10.16 0.81 18.33
N PRO A 106 -8.81 0.74 18.15
CA PRO A 106 -8.07 1.85 17.59
C PRO A 106 -8.44 2.11 16.12
N ILE A 107 -8.80 1.10 15.32
CA ILE A 107 -9.28 1.32 13.94
C ILE A 107 -10.62 2.06 13.93
N VAL A 108 -11.58 1.65 14.76
CA VAL A 108 -12.87 2.31 14.85
C VAL A 108 -12.70 3.78 15.26
N TYR A 109 -11.83 4.04 16.24
CA TYR A 109 -11.48 5.39 16.66
C TYR A 109 -10.81 6.17 15.52
N ALA A 110 -9.78 5.61 14.89
CA ALA A 110 -9.05 6.25 13.80
C ALA A 110 -9.94 6.54 12.59
N ALA A 111 -10.85 5.64 12.22
CA ALA A 111 -11.81 5.86 11.13
C ALA A 111 -12.83 6.96 11.45
N ARG A 112 -13.24 7.10 12.72
CA ARG A 112 -14.06 8.25 13.16
C ARG A 112 -13.26 9.54 13.10
N TYR A 113 -11.99 9.51 13.50
CA TYR A 113 -11.09 10.66 13.49
C TYR A 113 -10.73 11.12 12.06
N ALA A 114 -10.41 10.20 11.16
CA ALA A 114 -10.10 10.46 9.76
C ALA A 114 -11.26 11.12 8.99
N ARG A 115 -12.50 10.93 9.43
CA ARG A 115 -13.69 11.58 8.84
C ARG A 115 -13.84 13.05 9.20
N ARG A 116 -13.21 13.53 10.27
CA ARG A 116 -13.32 14.92 10.73
C ARG A 116 -12.42 15.82 9.90
N ARG A 117 -12.98 16.42 8.84
CA ARG A 117 -12.23 17.31 7.92
C ARG A 117 -11.54 18.48 8.60
N GLU A 118 -12.09 18.96 9.72
CA GLU A 118 -11.58 20.07 10.53
C GLU A 118 -10.12 19.86 11.01
N TYR A 119 -9.69 18.61 11.21
CA TYR A 119 -8.32 18.28 11.64
C TYR A 119 -7.33 18.16 10.48
N TRP A 120 -7.83 18.20 9.24
CA TRP A 120 -7.05 17.93 8.03
C TRP A 120 -7.10 19.08 7.03
N SER A 121 -7.88 20.12 7.29
CA SER A 121 -7.80 21.39 6.57
C SER A 121 -6.55 22.15 7.01
N LEU A 122 -5.79 22.66 6.04
CA LEU A 122 -4.76 23.66 6.31
C LEU A 122 -5.44 24.94 6.86
N PRO A 123 -4.75 25.72 7.71
CA PRO A 123 -5.20 27.05 8.09
C PRO A 123 -5.38 27.98 6.88
#